data_AF-A0AAW0MM28-F1
#
_entry.id   AF-A0AAW0MM28-F1
#
_cell.length_a   1.000
_cell.length_b   1.000
_cell.length_c   1.000
_cell.angle_alpha   90.00
_cell.angle_beta   90.00
_cell.angle_gamma   90.00
#
_symmetry.space_group_name_H-M   'P 1'
#
loop_
_entity.id
_entity.type
_entity.pdbx_description
1 polymer ?
#
loop_
_entity_poly.entity_id
_entity_poly.type
_entity_poly.pdbx_seq_one_letter_code
_entity_poly.pdbx_strand_id
1 'polypeptide(L)'
;MMMIPRIQFKRCLALALSEDEITSVLAKELRLDGQARGLWRSLTGDLPTCPLEELNPNSVTSRSIRNEEFEKWAALQWHGLGIRCFKADKISNSWLKNPWKKGLSEAEFTLALKARTRTFPSASHRTGCSLPRCRLCHNGPESLGHLTCACAALKAMRLERHNAICRLLLRVASSLGWTCRSEPKLAHMVDIAVCLESEESTLLDMEFFKRAKYLPFTSVAKDLDPSIRCVQVWGFPMGARGKWHKPNTNFLRKLGVPECKLEEKAKQFSMLALYGTLRTCKTFNRLVTGKTAAEDSSSSAGDGPGTPSKPIPFAWYLLNFGHHLPSCELWPGHVRGWCKASTPGHKVRVHPPSPFHPLGSPLVPAGPWMIITPLELWPGHVRGWCRAPTPGFKVRACPQAGPPPVQTFGSPVTSGLGRNTPWEL
;
A
#
# COMPACT_ATOMS: atom_id res chain seq x y z
N MET A 1 2.09 31.00 14.01
CA MET A 1 1.83 29.77 14.79
C MET A 1 0.32 29.66 15.01
N MET A 2 -0.41 28.84 14.23
CA MET A 2 -1.87 28.71 14.43
C MET A 2 -2.13 27.99 15.75
N MET A 3 -2.58 28.71 16.78
CA MET A 3 -3.15 28.07 17.97
C MET A 3 -4.33 27.20 17.54
N ILE A 4 -4.42 25.98 18.07
CA ILE A 4 -5.54 25.07 17.84
C ILE A 4 -6.84 25.81 18.25
N PRO A 5 -7.89 25.86 17.40
CA PRO A 5 -9.12 26.63 17.65
C PRO A 5 -9.72 26.41 19.04
N ARG A 6 -9.58 25.20 19.60
CA ARG A 6 -9.97 24.87 20.98
C ARG A 6 -9.23 25.69 22.04
N ILE A 7 -7.93 25.92 21.89
CA ILE A 7 -7.13 26.71 22.84
C ILE A 7 -7.55 28.17 22.76
N GLN A 8 -7.76 28.69 21.55
CA GLN A 8 -8.29 30.05 21.37
C GLN A 8 -9.67 30.18 22.00
N PHE A 9 -10.56 29.21 21.78
CA PHE A 9 -11.90 29.19 22.36
C PHE A 9 -11.84 29.23 23.89
N LYS A 10 -11.05 28.33 24.51
CA LYS A 10 -10.86 28.30 25.96
C LYS A 10 -10.35 29.63 26.51
N ARG A 11 -9.40 30.26 25.82
CA ARG A 11 -8.84 31.55 26.24
C ARG A 11 -9.85 32.69 26.10
N CYS A 12 -10.52 32.80 24.95
CA CYS A 12 -11.53 33.84 24.72
C CYS A 12 -12.69 33.69 25.71
N LEU A 13 -13.15 32.46 25.97
CA LEU A 13 -14.19 32.18 26.95
C LEU A 13 -13.75 32.57 28.37
N ALA A 14 -12.54 32.17 28.79
CA ALA A 14 -12.04 32.50 30.13
C ALA A 14 -11.85 34.02 30.35
N LEU A 15 -11.42 34.76 29.31
CA LEU A 15 -11.29 36.22 29.38
C LEU A 15 -12.65 36.91 29.37
N ALA A 16 -13.59 36.44 28.55
CA ALA A 16 -14.95 36.99 28.48
C ALA A 16 -15.75 36.76 29.78
N LEU A 17 -15.45 35.66 30.50
CA LEU A 17 -16.06 35.30 31.78
C LEU A 17 -15.18 35.68 32.99
N SER A 18 -14.21 36.57 32.81
CA SER A 18 -13.32 36.97 33.90
C SER A 18 -14.06 37.79 34.95
N GLU A 19 -13.84 37.45 36.23
CA GLU A 19 -14.33 38.23 37.38
C GLU A 19 -13.52 39.51 37.61
N ASP A 20 -12.32 39.62 37.02
CA ASP A 20 -11.48 40.82 37.09
C ASP A 20 -12.09 41.92 36.22
N GLU A 21 -12.39 43.06 36.84
CA GLU A 21 -13.10 44.19 36.20
C GLU A 21 -12.35 44.72 34.97
N ILE A 22 -11.03 44.89 35.08
CA ILE A 22 -10.18 45.40 33.99
C ILE A 22 -10.21 44.42 32.81
N THR A 23 -10.04 43.12 33.08
CA THR A 23 -10.09 42.07 32.07
C THR A 23 -11.46 41.98 31.43
N SER A 24 -12.54 42.12 32.20
CA SER A 24 -13.93 42.09 31.70
C SER A 24 -14.25 43.27 30.78
N VAL A 25 -13.85 44.49 31.16
CA VAL A 25 -13.99 45.69 30.31
C VAL A 25 -13.23 45.52 29.01
N LEU A 26 -11.96 45.09 29.10
CA LEU A 26 -11.12 44.85 27.92
C LEU A 26 -11.70 43.75 27.03
N ALA A 27 -12.23 42.67 27.62
CA ALA A 27 -12.85 41.58 26.87
C ALA A 27 -14.10 42.03 26.10
N LYS A 28 -14.92 42.91 26.68
CA LYS A 28 -16.09 43.52 26.03
C LYS A 28 -15.68 44.45 24.88
N GLU A 29 -14.68 45.30 25.10
CA GLU A 29 -14.17 46.21 24.08
C GLU A 29 -13.59 45.45 22.87
N LEU A 30 -12.87 44.36 23.13
CA LEU A 30 -12.33 43.45 22.12
C LEU A 30 -13.35 42.47 21.52
N ARG A 31 -14.61 42.48 21.99
CA ARG A 31 -15.69 41.58 21.56
C ARG A 31 -15.32 40.10 21.64
N LEU A 32 -14.67 39.71 22.73
CA LEU A 32 -14.21 38.32 22.93
C LEU A 32 -15.37 37.32 23.06
N ASP A 33 -16.56 37.79 23.46
CA ASP A 33 -17.82 37.05 23.46
C ASP A 33 -18.20 36.59 22.04
N GLY A 34 -18.18 37.51 21.07
CA GLY A 34 -18.44 37.21 19.67
C GLY A 34 -17.39 36.28 19.08
N GLN A 35 -16.11 36.48 19.45
CA GLN A 35 -15.03 35.57 19.05
C GLN A 35 -15.20 34.16 19.64
N ALA A 36 -15.57 34.04 20.92
CA ALA A 36 -15.80 32.76 21.58
C ALA A 36 -16.98 32.01 20.93
N ARG A 37 -18.09 32.69 20.61
CA ARG A 37 -19.23 32.10 19.88
C ARG A 37 -18.85 31.68 18.45
N GLY A 38 -18.05 32.48 17.75
CA GLY A 38 -17.54 32.15 16.42
C GLY A 38 -16.63 30.90 16.44
N LEU A 39 -15.73 30.82 17.43
CA LEU A 39 -14.87 29.66 17.64
C LEU A 39 -15.68 28.42 18.04
N TRP A 40 -16.72 28.57 18.87
CA TRP A 40 -17.64 27.47 19.20
C TRP A 40 -18.34 26.93 17.95
N ARG A 41 -18.87 27.80 17.09
CA ARG A 41 -19.47 27.40 15.80
C ARG A 41 -18.47 26.67 14.93
N SER A 42 -17.24 27.15 14.84
CA SER A 42 -16.18 26.47 14.09
C SER A 42 -15.84 25.08 14.65
N LEU A 43 -15.95 24.90 15.97
CA LEU A 43 -15.60 23.68 16.68
C LEU A 43 -16.72 22.64 16.74
N THR A 44 -17.97 23.07 16.66
CA THR A 44 -19.16 22.21 16.85
C THR A 44 -20.08 22.15 15.63
N GLY A 45 -19.91 23.05 14.67
CA GLY A 45 -20.82 23.22 13.53
C GLY A 45 -21.96 24.20 13.82
N ASP A 46 -22.34 24.39 15.08
CA ASP A 46 -23.55 25.11 15.48
C ASP A 46 -23.25 26.35 16.32
N LEU A 47 -24.13 27.36 16.24
CA LEU A 47 -24.09 28.45 17.21
C LEU A 47 -24.49 27.93 18.60
N PRO A 48 -23.86 28.43 19.67
CA PRO A 48 -24.36 28.14 21.00
C PRO A 48 -25.73 28.79 21.19
N THR A 49 -26.73 27.99 21.56
CA THR A 49 -28.10 28.44 21.88
C THR A 49 -28.21 28.98 23.31
N CYS A 50 -27.25 28.64 24.17
CA CYS A 50 -27.18 29.09 25.55
C CYS A 50 -26.29 30.35 25.74
N PRO A 51 -26.38 31.00 26.92
CA PRO A 51 -25.41 31.99 27.38
C PRO A 51 -23.97 31.44 27.39
N LEU A 52 -22.97 32.34 27.38
CA LEU A 52 -21.56 31.93 27.31
C LEU A 52 -21.12 31.18 28.57
N GLU A 53 -21.69 31.57 29.71
CA GLU A 53 -21.47 31.04 31.05
C GLU A 53 -21.80 29.54 31.13
N GLU A 54 -22.76 29.08 30.32
CA GLU A 54 -23.21 27.69 30.26
C GLU A 54 -22.38 26.84 29.29
N LEU A 55 -21.50 27.45 28.50
CA LEU A 55 -20.65 26.69 27.58
C LEU A 55 -19.59 25.91 28.35
N ASN A 56 -19.64 24.59 28.20
CA ASN A 56 -18.61 23.73 28.76
C ASN A 56 -17.41 23.62 27.79
N PRO A 57 -16.25 24.26 28.07
CA PRO A 57 -15.07 24.17 27.21
C PRO A 57 -14.46 22.77 27.09
N ASN A 58 -14.90 21.83 27.92
CA ASN A 58 -14.47 20.44 27.91
C ASN A 58 -15.38 19.52 27.11
N SER A 59 -16.60 19.95 26.74
CA SER A 59 -17.49 19.16 25.87
C SER A 59 -16.89 18.97 24.47
N VAL A 60 -16.20 19.99 23.96
CA VAL A 60 -15.42 19.89 22.72
C VAL A 60 -14.03 19.33 23.02
N THR A 61 -13.91 18.00 22.94
CA THR A 61 -12.60 17.35 23.12
C THR A 61 -11.74 17.49 21.86
N SER A 62 -10.42 17.58 22.02
CA SER A 62 -9.51 17.51 20.85
C SER A 62 -9.65 16.18 20.09
N ARG A 63 -10.22 15.13 20.71
CA ARG A 63 -10.50 13.86 20.05
C ARG A 63 -11.71 13.95 19.13
N SER A 64 -12.81 14.57 19.57
CA SER A 64 -14.02 14.74 18.74
C SER A 64 -13.73 15.62 17.52
N ILE A 65 -13.06 16.77 17.70
CA ILE A 65 -12.66 17.64 16.58
C ILE A 65 -11.82 16.86 15.57
N ARG A 66 -10.79 16.12 16.03
CA ARG A 66 -9.94 15.33 15.11
C ARG A 66 -10.72 14.24 14.39
N ASN A 67 -11.72 13.65 15.04
CA ASN A 67 -12.56 12.65 14.40
C ASN A 67 -13.46 13.29 13.34
N GLU A 68 -14.09 14.42 13.64
CA GLU A 68 -14.94 15.15 12.69
C GLU A 68 -14.14 15.65 11.48
N GLU A 69 -12.99 16.29 11.71
CA GLU A 69 -12.09 16.72 10.64
C GLU A 69 -11.57 15.54 9.81
N PHE A 70 -11.34 14.38 10.45
CA PHE A 70 -11.01 13.15 9.74
C PHE A 70 -12.16 12.68 8.85
N GLU A 71 -13.42 12.72 9.33
CA GLU A 71 -14.58 12.33 8.54
C GLU A 71 -14.82 13.29 7.37
N LYS A 72 -14.70 14.61 7.59
CA LYS A 72 -14.74 15.63 6.52
C LYS A 72 -13.67 15.36 5.48
N TRP A 73 -12.42 15.11 5.91
CA TRP A 73 -11.33 14.78 4.99
C TRP A 73 -11.61 13.48 4.23
N ALA A 74 -12.06 12.43 4.92
CA ALA A 74 -12.35 11.13 4.33
C ALA A 74 -13.51 11.17 3.33
N ALA A 75 -14.42 12.14 3.44
CA ALA A 75 -15.51 12.36 2.51
C ALA A 75 -15.06 13.04 1.19
N LEU A 76 -13.86 13.61 1.13
CA LEU A 76 -13.33 14.21 -0.11
C LEU A 76 -13.10 13.12 -1.17
N GLN A 77 -13.75 13.26 -2.33
CA GLN A 77 -13.70 12.30 -3.44
C GLN A 77 -12.27 11.92 -3.86
N TRP A 78 -11.36 12.90 -3.87
CA TRP A 78 -9.98 12.70 -4.35
C TRP A 78 -8.97 12.57 -3.19
N HIS A 79 -8.94 13.53 -2.27
CA HIS A 79 -7.96 13.56 -1.17
C HIS A 79 -8.29 12.61 -0.02
N GLY A 80 -9.59 12.33 0.18
CA GLY A 80 -10.08 11.43 1.22
C GLY A 80 -9.95 9.96 0.87
N LEU A 81 -9.79 9.64 -0.42
CA LEU A 81 -9.84 8.27 -0.90
C LEU A 81 -8.75 7.39 -0.24
N GLY A 82 -9.21 6.34 0.44
CA GLY A 82 -8.39 5.39 1.19
C GLY A 82 -7.72 5.93 2.45
N ILE A 83 -8.05 7.13 2.93
CA ILE A 83 -7.52 7.60 4.23
C ILE A 83 -8.11 6.78 5.39
N ARG A 84 -9.34 6.28 5.22
CA ARG A 84 -10.04 5.40 6.19
C ARG A 84 -9.22 4.18 6.58
N CYS A 85 -8.46 3.62 5.63
CA CYS A 85 -7.57 2.49 5.88
C CYS A 85 -6.53 2.78 6.97
N PHE A 86 -6.25 4.05 7.27
CA PHE A 86 -5.26 4.46 8.27
C PHE A 86 -5.87 4.92 9.59
N LYS A 87 -7.20 4.98 9.71
CA LYS A 87 -7.85 5.39 10.96
C LYS A 87 -7.43 4.46 12.09
N ALA A 88 -6.86 5.03 13.15
CA ALA A 88 -6.38 4.30 14.33
C ALA A 88 -5.37 3.14 14.07
N ASP A 89 -4.74 3.07 12.89
CA ASP A 89 -3.77 2.01 12.58
C ASP A 89 -2.38 2.35 13.16
N LYS A 90 -2.04 1.73 14.29
CA LYS A 90 -0.77 1.96 15.00
C LYS A 90 0.47 1.56 14.20
N ILE A 91 0.38 0.51 13.38
CA ILE A 91 1.52 -0.02 12.61
C ILE A 91 1.81 0.94 11.46
N SER A 92 0.79 1.20 10.65
CA SER A 92 0.89 2.01 9.44
C SER A 92 1.12 3.49 9.72
N ASN A 93 0.79 3.97 10.92
CA ASN A 93 1.00 5.34 11.38
C ASN A 93 2.22 5.52 12.29
N SER A 94 3.02 4.46 12.51
CA SER A 94 4.12 4.48 13.49
C SER A 94 5.21 5.54 13.23
N TRP A 95 5.31 6.05 12.00
CA TRP A 95 6.26 7.09 11.61
C TRP A 95 5.78 8.51 11.92
N LEU A 96 4.48 8.74 12.13
CA LEU A 96 3.94 10.08 12.39
C LEU A 96 4.43 10.68 13.70
N LYS A 97 4.67 9.84 14.73
CA LYS A 97 5.08 10.32 16.06
C LYS A 97 6.54 10.79 16.10
N ASN A 98 7.44 10.13 15.37
CA ASN A 98 8.88 10.40 15.40
C ASN A 98 9.50 10.09 14.02
N PRO A 99 9.28 10.93 13.00
CA PRO A 99 9.71 10.63 11.63
C PRO A 99 11.23 10.50 11.49
N TRP A 100 12.00 11.32 12.22
CA TRP A 100 13.48 11.30 12.24
C TRP A 100 14.04 9.99 12.80
N LYS A 101 13.42 9.43 13.85
CA LYS A 101 13.79 8.09 14.37
C LYS A 101 13.51 6.97 13.37
N LYS A 102 12.70 7.24 12.34
CA LYS A 102 12.47 6.33 11.22
C LYS A 102 13.37 6.59 10.03
N GLY A 103 14.24 7.61 10.10
CA GLY A 103 15.17 8.00 9.04
C GLY A 103 14.59 8.95 7.99
N LEU A 104 13.41 9.53 8.22
CA LEU A 104 12.81 10.49 7.27
C LEU A 104 13.45 11.87 7.47
N SER A 105 13.96 12.45 6.39
CA SER A 105 14.24 13.89 6.37
C SER A 105 12.94 14.72 6.42
N GLU A 106 13.03 16.01 6.70
CA GLU A 106 11.85 16.89 6.70
C GLU A 106 11.12 16.92 5.34
N ALA A 107 11.88 16.95 4.25
CA ALA A 107 11.35 16.88 2.89
C ALA A 107 10.66 15.54 2.63
N GLU A 108 11.22 14.43 3.13
CA GLU A 108 10.62 13.10 3.01
C GLU A 108 9.37 12.94 3.87
N PHE A 109 9.37 13.51 5.08
CA PHE A 109 8.21 13.54 5.94
C PHE A 109 7.05 14.29 5.28
N THR A 110 7.33 15.48 4.71
CA THR A 110 6.34 16.24 3.94
C THR A 110 5.84 15.46 2.72
N LEU A 111 6.74 14.80 1.99
CA LEU A 111 6.38 13.98 0.85
C LEU A 111 5.55 12.75 1.26
N ALA A 112 5.85 12.14 2.40
CA ALA A 112 5.10 11.03 2.96
C ALA A 112 3.69 11.44 3.37
N LEU A 113 3.54 12.61 3.98
CA LEU A 113 2.22 13.20 4.27
C LEU A 113 1.45 13.42 2.96
N LYS A 114 2.07 14.04 1.95
CA LYS A 114 1.46 14.23 0.63
C LYS A 114 1.04 12.93 -0.05
N ALA A 115 1.87 11.89 0.05
CA ALA A 115 1.52 10.57 -0.46
C ALA A 115 0.32 9.98 0.32
N ARG A 116 0.35 10.07 1.65
CA ARG A 116 -0.70 9.54 2.55
C ARG A 116 -2.05 10.20 2.30
N THR A 117 -2.08 11.52 2.16
CA THR A 117 -3.29 12.34 1.96
C THR A 117 -3.65 12.58 0.49
N ARG A 118 -2.94 11.92 -0.44
CA ARG A 118 -3.13 12.09 -1.91
C ARG A 118 -3.01 13.54 -2.39
N THR A 119 -2.23 14.37 -1.69
CA THR A 119 -1.90 15.74 -2.09
C THR A 119 -0.56 15.85 -2.81
N PHE A 120 0.01 14.71 -3.26
CA PHE A 120 1.16 14.72 -4.15
C PHE A 120 0.82 15.44 -5.46
N PRO A 121 1.64 16.40 -5.94
CA PRO A 121 1.31 17.30 -7.06
C PRO A 121 1.46 16.63 -8.44
N SER A 122 0.71 15.54 -8.63
CA SER A 122 0.45 14.95 -9.93
C SER A 122 -0.45 15.86 -10.76
N ALA A 123 -0.39 15.76 -12.08
CA ALA A 123 -1.10 16.64 -12.99
C ALA A 123 -2.63 16.49 -12.86
N SER A 124 -3.13 15.31 -12.44
CA SER A 124 -4.55 15.14 -12.04
C SER A 124 -4.99 16.03 -10.88
N HIS A 125 -4.05 16.52 -10.07
CA HIS A 125 -4.32 17.42 -8.96
C HIS A 125 -4.50 18.88 -9.40
N ARG A 126 -4.09 19.25 -10.63
CA ARG A 126 -4.05 20.65 -11.09
C ARG A 126 -5.23 21.04 -11.98
N THR A 127 -5.85 20.08 -12.68
CA THR A 127 -6.78 20.39 -13.78
C THR A 127 -8.25 20.12 -13.48
N GLY A 128 -8.59 19.52 -12.35
CA GLY A 128 -9.97 19.42 -11.83
C GLY A 128 -10.99 18.61 -12.64
N CYS A 129 -10.84 18.45 -13.96
CA CYS A 129 -11.88 17.90 -14.84
C CYS A 129 -11.38 17.10 -16.05
N SER A 130 -10.09 17.10 -16.36
CA SER A 130 -9.49 16.14 -17.29
C SER A 130 -8.22 15.60 -16.66
N LEU A 131 -8.17 14.29 -16.40
CA LEU A 131 -6.97 13.68 -15.84
C LEU A 131 -5.91 13.68 -16.95
N PRO A 132 -4.91 14.58 -16.90
CA PRO A 132 -3.93 14.67 -17.96
C PRO A 132 -3.16 13.36 -18.00
N ARG A 133 -2.81 12.95 -19.23
CA ARG A 133 -1.96 11.78 -19.44
C ARG A 133 -0.69 11.91 -18.62
N CYS A 134 -0.19 10.79 -18.10
CA CYS A 134 1.07 10.76 -17.36
C CYS A 134 2.18 11.48 -18.14
N ARG A 135 2.86 12.45 -17.50
CA ARG A 135 3.93 13.23 -18.14
C ARG A 135 5.15 12.40 -18.53
N LEU A 136 5.30 11.18 -17.99
CA LEU A 136 6.42 10.30 -18.30
C LEU A 136 6.09 9.23 -19.35
N CYS A 137 4.97 8.53 -19.18
CA CYS A 137 4.65 7.39 -20.05
C CYS A 137 3.49 7.63 -21.01
N HIS A 138 2.77 8.75 -20.84
CA HIS A 138 1.58 9.13 -21.60
C HIS A 138 0.42 8.10 -21.59
N ASN A 139 0.56 6.99 -20.86
CA ASN A 139 -0.40 5.90 -20.77
C ASN A 139 -1.24 6.04 -19.50
N GLY A 140 -2.44 6.62 -19.64
CA GLY A 140 -3.40 6.76 -18.55
C GLY A 140 -3.21 8.02 -17.69
N PRO A 141 -4.13 8.24 -16.75
CA PRO A 141 -4.19 9.46 -15.95
C PRO A 141 -3.02 9.57 -14.96
N GLU A 142 -2.38 10.74 -14.88
CA GLU A 142 -1.30 10.98 -13.94
C GLU A 142 -1.81 11.05 -12.49
N SER A 143 -1.82 9.93 -11.79
CA SER A 143 -2.20 9.84 -10.38
C SER A 143 -1.11 9.16 -9.56
N LEU A 144 -1.12 9.33 -8.23
CA LEU A 144 -0.23 8.59 -7.35
C LEU A 144 -0.35 7.08 -7.56
N GLY A 145 -1.56 6.57 -7.81
CA GLY A 145 -1.80 5.16 -8.12
C GLY A 145 -1.13 4.73 -9.42
N HIS A 146 -1.28 5.52 -10.48
CA HIS A 146 -0.57 5.27 -11.73
C HIS A 146 0.95 5.26 -11.53
N LEU A 147 1.52 6.30 -10.90
CA LEU A 147 2.97 6.41 -10.69
C LEU A 147 3.53 5.23 -9.88
N THR A 148 2.82 4.85 -8.81
CA THR A 148 3.28 3.83 -7.87
C THR A 148 2.92 2.41 -8.28
N CYS A 149 1.95 2.16 -9.17
CA CYS A 149 1.51 0.80 -9.50
C CYS A 149 1.60 0.45 -10.99
N ALA A 150 1.47 1.40 -11.92
CA ALA A 150 1.26 1.09 -13.34
C ALA A 150 2.25 1.75 -14.33
N CYS A 151 2.81 2.92 -14.02
CA CYS A 151 3.57 3.75 -14.96
C CYS A 151 4.76 3.01 -15.63
N ALA A 152 4.75 2.80 -16.94
CA ALA A 152 5.82 2.04 -17.60
C ALA A 152 7.22 2.64 -17.36
N ALA A 153 7.33 3.98 -17.39
CA ALA A 153 8.58 4.70 -17.15
C ALA A 153 9.15 4.51 -15.72
N LEU A 154 8.29 4.19 -14.74
CA LEU A 154 8.70 3.97 -13.35
C LEU A 154 8.73 2.49 -12.96
N LYS A 155 8.70 1.58 -13.95
CA LYS A 155 8.72 0.12 -13.71
C LYS A 155 9.92 -0.31 -12.87
N ALA A 156 11.11 0.24 -13.15
CA ALA A 156 12.32 -0.07 -12.39
C ALA A 156 12.17 0.25 -10.90
N MET A 157 11.63 1.43 -10.56
CA MET A 157 11.38 1.83 -9.16
C MET A 157 10.35 0.94 -8.48
N ARG A 158 9.29 0.53 -9.20
CA ARG A 158 8.29 -0.41 -8.65
C ARG A 158 8.89 -1.78 -8.36
N LEU A 159 9.67 -2.32 -9.28
CA LEU A 159 10.36 -3.60 -9.11
C LEU A 159 11.38 -3.53 -7.98
N GLU A 160 12.13 -2.43 -7.86
CA GLU A 160 13.07 -2.25 -6.76
C GLU A 160 12.37 -2.22 -5.40
N ARG A 161 11.25 -1.50 -5.28
CA ARG A 161 10.43 -1.48 -4.06
C ARG A 161 9.89 -2.87 -3.72
N HIS A 162 9.34 -3.57 -4.71
CA HIS A 162 8.86 -4.95 -4.55
C HIS A 162 9.99 -5.86 -4.04
N ASN A 163 11.14 -5.83 -4.72
CA ASN A 163 12.29 -6.68 -4.39
C ASN A 163 12.90 -6.33 -3.02
N ALA A 164 12.82 -5.06 -2.58
CA ALA A 164 13.23 -4.68 -1.25
C ALA A 164 12.38 -5.38 -0.18
N ILE A 165 11.06 -5.47 -0.38
CA ILE A 165 10.14 -6.20 0.50
C ILE A 165 10.45 -7.70 0.46
N CYS A 166 10.67 -8.28 -0.73
CA CYS A 166 11.11 -9.67 -0.87
C CYS A 166 12.39 -9.95 -0.06
N ARG A 167 13.41 -9.09 -0.19
CA ARG A 167 14.66 -9.22 0.56
C ARG A 167 14.47 -9.10 2.06
N LEU A 168 13.58 -8.22 2.53
CA LEU A 168 13.27 -8.14 3.96
C LEU A 168 12.58 -9.42 4.44
N LEU A 169 11.64 -9.96 3.67
CA LEU A 169 10.98 -11.21 4.01
C LEU A 169 11.94 -12.40 4.04
N LEU A 170 12.83 -12.51 3.04
CA LEU A 170 13.91 -13.50 3.04
C LEU A 170 14.78 -13.38 4.28
N ARG A 171 15.24 -12.17 4.62
CA ARG A 171 16.07 -11.97 5.82
C ARG A 171 15.34 -12.40 7.10
N VAL A 172 14.05 -12.10 7.22
CA VAL A 172 13.25 -12.55 8.36
C VAL A 172 13.18 -14.07 8.39
N ALA A 173 12.86 -14.70 7.27
CA ALA A 173 12.77 -16.15 7.17
C ALA A 173 14.12 -16.82 7.47
N SER A 174 15.21 -16.38 6.84
CA SER A 174 16.56 -16.91 7.09
C SER A 174 17.03 -16.70 8.53
N SER A 175 16.67 -15.59 9.18
CA SER A 175 16.97 -15.39 10.61
C SER A 175 16.23 -16.36 11.55
N LEU A 176 15.19 -17.01 11.05
CA LEU A 176 14.42 -18.04 11.75
C LEU A 176 14.77 -19.44 11.27
N GLY A 177 15.93 -19.58 10.60
CA GLY A 177 16.40 -20.86 10.08
C GLY A 177 15.71 -21.28 8.80
N TRP A 178 15.01 -20.42 8.06
CA TRP A 178 14.48 -20.82 6.76
C TRP A 178 15.51 -20.62 5.63
N THR A 179 15.98 -21.70 4.99
CA THR A 179 16.77 -21.72 3.75
C THR A 179 15.91 -22.11 2.53
N CYS A 180 16.44 -21.94 1.32
CA CYS A 180 15.73 -22.31 0.09
C CYS A 180 15.82 -23.80 -0.30
N ARG A 181 16.49 -24.70 0.45
CA ARG A 181 16.49 -26.16 0.19
C ARG A 181 16.77 -27.01 1.44
N SER A 182 16.03 -28.14 1.49
CA SER A 182 15.98 -29.32 2.39
C SER A 182 15.73 -29.02 3.87
N GLU A 183 14.53 -29.22 4.44
CA GLU A 183 13.88 -30.53 4.72
C GLU A 183 12.30 -30.49 4.80
N PRO A 184 11.57 -31.63 4.80
CA PRO A 184 10.71 -31.98 3.66
C PRO A 184 9.26 -32.27 4.06
N LYS A 185 8.44 -31.25 4.34
CA LYS A 185 6.97 -31.41 4.43
C LYS A 185 6.17 -30.19 4.03
N LEU A 186 6.66 -28.99 4.31
CA LEU A 186 5.88 -27.76 4.14
C LEU A 186 6.72 -26.68 3.45
N ALA A 187 6.27 -26.26 2.27
CA ALA A 187 6.81 -25.12 1.55
C ALA A 187 5.82 -23.95 1.58
N HIS A 188 6.33 -22.74 1.73
CA HIS A 188 5.54 -21.51 1.59
C HIS A 188 5.82 -20.85 0.25
N MET A 189 4.82 -20.74 -0.62
CA MET A 189 4.89 -19.96 -1.85
C MET A 189 4.26 -18.59 -1.60
N VAL A 190 5.06 -17.53 -1.71
CA VAL A 190 4.64 -16.18 -1.36
C VAL A 190 4.77 -15.27 -2.56
N ASP A 191 3.68 -14.60 -2.91
CA ASP A 191 3.68 -13.54 -3.94
C ASP A 191 3.40 -12.19 -3.29
N ILE A 192 4.40 -11.30 -3.36
CA ILE A 192 4.33 -9.97 -2.79
C ILE A 192 3.62 -9.03 -3.77
N ALA A 193 2.67 -8.26 -3.26
CA ALA A 193 2.02 -7.21 -4.03
C ALA A 193 2.20 -5.87 -3.35
N VAL A 194 2.51 -4.82 -4.11
CA VAL A 194 2.44 -3.44 -3.61
C VAL A 194 1.42 -2.68 -4.44
N CYS A 195 0.28 -2.37 -3.85
CA CYS A 195 -0.85 -1.73 -4.52
C CYS A 195 -1.29 -0.47 -3.78
N LEU A 196 -1.89 0.48 -4.49
CA LEU A 196 -2.45 1.67 -3.86
C LEU A 196 -3.77 1.28 -3.19
N GLU A 197 -3.74 1.19 -1.88
CA GLU A 197 -4.92 0.97 -1.05
C GLU A 197 -5.88 2.15 -1.18
N SER A 198 -7.03 1.94 -1.81
CA SER A 198 -8.10 2.95 -1.92
C SER A 198 -9.24 2.67 -0.95
N GLU A 199 -9.38 1.41 -0.55
CA GLU A 199 -10.35 0.93 0.41
C GLU A 199 -9.71 -0.15 1.29
N GLU A 200 -10.39 -0.56 2.35
CA GLU A 200 -9.89 -1.62 3.25
C GLU A 200 -9.86 -2.99 2.55
N SER A 201 -10.85 -3.24 1.68
CA SER A 201 -10.96 -4.43 0.84
C SER A 201 -9.82 -4.57 -0.17
N THR A 202 -9.21 -3.47 -0.64
CA THR A 202 -8.21 -3.51 -1.72
C THR A 202 -7.06 -4.49 -1.45
N LEU A 203 -6.57 -4.53 -0.21
CA LEU A 203 -5.48 -5.44 0.17
C LEU A 203 -5.99 -6.88 0.32
N LEU A 204 -7.20 -7.07 0.83
CA LEU A 204 -7.83 -8.39 0.94
C LEU A 204 -8.09 -9.02 -0.44
N ASP A 205 -8.64 -8.25 -1.38
CA ASP A 205 -8.86 -8.69 -2.75
C ASP A 205 -7.55 -9.06 -3.44
N MET A 206 -6.48 -8.28 -3.16
CA MET A 206 -5.16 -8.57 -3.69
C MET A 206 -4.56 -9.85 -3.08
N GLU A 207 -4.71 -10.08 -1.78
CA GLU A 207 -4.31 -11.35 -1.17
C GLU A 207 -5.00 -12.53 -1.87
N PHE A 208 -6.33 -12.46 -2.03
CA PHE A 208 -7.11 -13.51 -2.67
C PHE A 208 -6.67 -13.74 -4.12
N PHE A 209 -6.55 -12.68 -4.91
CA PHE A 209 -6.13 -12.77 -6.31
C PHE A 209 -4.74 -13.38 -6.45
N LYS A 210 -3.76 -12.96 -5.63
CA LYS A 210 -2.40 -13.54 -5.68
C LYS A 210 -2.43 -15.01 -5.26
N ARG A 211 -3.16 -15.36 -4.20
CA ARG A 211 -3.29 -16.76 -3.77
C ARG A 211 -3.92 -17.63 -4.86
N ALA A 212 -5.03 -17.19 -5.45
CA ALA A 212 -5.71 -17.90 -6.52
C ALA A 212 -4.82 -18.08 -7.76
N LYS A 213 -4.03 -17.05 -8.11
CA LYS A 213 -3.09 -17.11 -9.24
C LYS A 213 -2.03 -18.20 -9.06
N TYR A 214 -1.51 -18.39 -7.85
CA TYR A 214 -0.38 -19.30 -7.60
C TYR A 214 -0.80 -20.68 -7.10
N LEU A 215 -2.06 -20.87 -6.71
CA LEU A 215 -2.59 -22.17 -6.25
C LEU A 215 -2.40 -23.31 -7.28
N PRO A 216 -2.60 -23.11 -8.60
CA PRO A 216 -2.38 -24.16 -9.59
C PRO A 216 -0.91 -24.63 -9.70
N PHE A 217 0.06 -23.84 -9.22
CA PHE A 217 1.49 -24.17 -9.30
C PHE A 217 1.97 -24.99 -8.09
N THR A 218 1.06 -25.35 -7.17
CA THR A 218 1.40 -26.18 -6.01
C THR A 218 1.85 -27.58 -6.41
N SER A 219 1.29 -28.16 -7.49
CA SER A 219 1.76 -29.45 -8.05
C SER A 219 3.17 -29.32 -8.61
N VAL A 220 3.43 -28.30 -9.42
CA VAL A 220 4.76 -28.04 -10.01
C VAL A 220 5.84 -27.91 -8.94
N ALA A 221 5.55 -27.24 -7.83
CA ALA A 221 6.49 -27.14 -6.71
C ALA A 221 6.80 -28.50 -6.07
N LYS A 222 5.81 -29.40 -5.97
CA LYS A 222 6.00 -30.78 -5.49
C LYS A 222 6.75 -31.66 -6.49
N ASP A 223 6.52 -31.45 -7.79
CA ASP A 223 7.21 -32.19 -8.85
C ASP A 223 8.69 -31.79 -8.93
N LEU A 224 9.00 -30.51 -8.69
CA LEU A 224 10.38 -29.99 -8.68
C LEU A 224 11.18 -30.45 -7.46
N ASP A 225 10.52 -30.66 -6.32
CA ASP A 225 11.13 -31.16 -5.10
C ASP A 225 10.16 -32.15 -4.43
N PRO A 226 10.30 -33.47 -4.73
CA PRO A 226 9.43 -34.52 -4.18
C PRO A 226 9.44 -34.61 -2.65
N SER A 227 10.40 -33.95 -1.99
CA SER A 227 10.46 -33.86 -0.54
C SER A 227 9.35 -32.95 0.02
N ILE A 228 8.78 -32.05 -0.79
CA ILE A 228 7.69 -31.16 -0.39
C ILE A 228 6.34 -31.92 -0.37
N ARG A 229 5.79 -32.15 0.83
CA ARG A 229 4.47 -32.80 0.98
C ARG A 229 3.29 -31.84 0.83
N CYS A 230 3.46 -30.60 1.27
CA CYS A 230 2.44 -29.58 1.36
C CYS A 230 3.02 -28.22 0.91
N VAL A 231 2.26 -27.50 0.08
CA VAL A 231 2.59 -26.15 -0.35
C VAL A 231 1.48 -25.22 0.12
N GLN A 232 1.82 -24.23 0.94
CA GLN A 232 0.90 -23.18 1.32
C GLN A 232 1.15 -21.94 0.46
N VAL A 233 0.13 -21.48 -0.24
CA VAL A 233 0.21 -20.29 -1.10
C VAL A 233 -0.32 -19.07 -0.36
N TRP A 234 0.45 -17.99 -0.38
CA TRP A 234 0.18 -16.74 0.29
C TRP A 234 0.23 -15.57 -0.69
N GLY A 235 -0.83 -14.77 -0.70
CA GLY A 235 -0.72 -13.39 -1.16
C GLY A 235 -0.17 -12.55 -0.03
N PHE A 236 0.86 -11.75 -0.29
CA PHE A 236 1.45 -10.83 0.69
C PHE A 236 1.31 -9.37 0.21
N PRO A 237 0.09 -8.81 0.24
CA PRO A 237 -0.15 -7.45 -0.21
C PRO A 237 0.34 -6.42 0.81
N MET A 238 0.86 -5.32 0.29
CA MET A 238 1.32 -4.16 1.04
C MET A 238 0.74 -2.91 0.40
N GLY A 239 0.32 -1.95 1.22
CA GLY A 239 -0.12 -0.67 0.71
C GLY A 239 1.04 0.18 0.24
N ALA A 240 0.91 0.79 -0.94
CA ALA A 240 1.90 1.70 -1.51
C ALA A 240 2.16 2.91 -0.60
N ARG A 241 1.17 3.38 0.18
CA ARG A 241 1.41 4.48 1.14
C ARG A 241 1.87 3.96 2.51
N GLY A 242 2.32 2.72 2.59
CA GLY A 242 2.75 2.06 3.82
C GLY A 242 1.57 1.65 4.70
N LYS A 243 0.57 0.99 4.11
CA LYS A 243 -0.49 0.30 4.86
C LYS A 243 -0.06 -1.15 5.10
N TRP A 244 -0.13 -1.58 6.34
CA TRP A 244 0.02 -2.98 6.71
C TRP A 244 -1.31 -3.74 6.52
N HIS A 245 -1.24 -4.87 5.83
CA HIS A 245 -2.35 -5.82 5.72
C HIS A 245 -2.33 -6.75 6.94
N LYS A 246 -3.33 -6.67 7.82
CA LYS A 246 -3.32 -7.42 9.09
C LYS A 246 -3.12 -8.95 8.90
N PRO A 247 -3.74 -9.62 7.91
CA PRO A 247 -3.49 -11.04 7.63
C PRO A 247 -2.03 -11.41 7.36
N ASN A 248 -1.18 -10.49 6.89
CA ASN A 248 0.25 -10.76 6.74
C ASN A 248 0.92 -11.13 8.07
N THR A 249 0.37 -10.69 9.20
CA THR A 249 0.84 -11.08 10.54
C THR A 249 0.66 -12.58 10.78
N ASN A 250 -0.41 -13.20 10.26
CA ASN A 250 -0.61 -14.64 10.37
C ASN A 250 0.44 -15.42 9.60
N PHE A 251 0.85 -14.90 8.44
CA PHE A 251 1.95 -15.49 7.68
C PHE A 251 3.28 -15.35 8.43
N LEU A 252 3.61 -14.18 8.99
CA LEU A 252 4.82 -14.00 9.80
C LEU A 252 4.82 -14.91 11.03
N ARG A 253 3.68 -15.13 11.68
CA ARG A 253 3.55 -16.09 12.78
C ARG A 253 3.83 -17.52 12.32
N LYS A 254 3.33 -17.91 11.15
CA LYS A 254 3.62 -19.23 10.55
C LYS A 254 5.08 -19.40 10.15
N LEU A 255 5.78 -18.33 9.80
CA LEU A 255 7.23 -18.34 9.63
C LEU A 255 7.99 -18.49 10.96
N GLY A 256 7.32 -18.46 12.11
CA GLY A 256 7.96 -18.57 13.43
C GLY A 256 8.45 -17.23 13.99
N VAL A 257 8.00 -16.09 13.46
CA VAL A 257 8.32 -14.78 14.07
C VAL A 257 7.68 -14.72 15.47
N PRO A 258 8.45 -14.48 16.55
CA PRO A 258 7.90 -14.37 17.90
C PRO A 258 6.85 -13.27 18.01
N GLU A 259 5.80 -13.47 18.80
CA GLU A 259 4.68 -12.53 18.93
C GLU A 259 5.17 -11.12 19.35
N CYS A 260 6.17 -11.05 20.24
CA CYS A 260 6.79 -9.79 20.68
C CYS A 260 7.49 -9.00 19.56
N LYS A 261 7.87 -9.65 18.45
CA LYS A 261 8.57 -9.04 17.29
C LYS A 261 7.64 -8.77 16.11
N LEU A 262 6.41 -9.30 16.11
CA LEU A 262 5.49 -9.16 14.96
C LEU A 262 5.17 -7.70 14.64
N GLU A 263 4.85 -6.89 15.65
CA GLU A 263 4.53 -5.47 15.44
C GLU A 263 5.74 -4.70 14.89
N GLU A 264 6.94 -5.00 15.38
CA GLU A 264 8.18 -4.38 14.89
C GLU A 264 8.43 -4.72 13.42
N LYS A 265 8.31 -6.00 13.06
CA LYS A 265 8.47 -6.45 11.66
C LYS A 265 7.41 -5.84 10.74
N ALA A 266 6.15 -5.82 11.17
CA ALA A 266 5.08 -5.18 10.41
C ALA A 266 5.37 -3.69 10.17
N LYS A 267 5.88 -2.96 11.17
CA LYS A 267 6.33 -1.56 11.02
C LYS A 267 7.50 -1.43 10.04
N GLN A 268 8.48 -2.34 10.07
CA GLN A 268 9.60 -2.35 9.14
C GLN A 268 9.12 -2.54 7.69
N PHE A 269 8.24 -3.51 7.43
CA PHE A 269 7.64 -3.71 6.10
C PHE A 269 6.82 -2.51 5.63
N SER A 270 5.98 -1.97 6.52
CA SER A 270 5.16 -0.79 6.27
C SER A 270 6.02 0.43 5.88
N MET A 271 7.11 0.66 6.60
CA MET A 271 8.05 1.74 6.30
C MET A 271 8.79 1.52 4.98
N LEU A 272 9.23 0.30 4.71
CA LEU A 272 9.95 -0.02 3.48
C LEU A 272 9.07 0.20 2.23
N ALA A 273 7.79 -0.16 2.31
CA ALA A 273 6.83 0.12 1.25
C ALA A 273 6.66 1.63 1.02
N LEU A 274 6.52 2.40 2.11
CA LEU A 274 6.42 3.86 2.04
C LEU A 274 7.68 4.49 1.43
N TYR A 275 8.88 4.11 1.87
CA TYR A 275 10.15 4.61 1.33
C TYR A 275 10.28 4.39 -0.17
N GLY A 276 9.94 3.20 -0.67
CA GLY A 276 9.95 2.94 -2.11
C GLY A 276 8.97 3.83 -2.88
N THR A 277 7.83 4.19 -2.27
CA THR A 277 6.90 5.18 -2.84
C THR A 277 7.49 6.59 -2.85
N LEU A 278 8.14 7.03 -1.76
CA LEU A 278 8.80 8.34 -1.73
C LEU A 278 9.88 8.43 -2.80
N ARG A 279 10.69 7.38 -2.96
CA ARG A 279 11.70 7.30 -4.02
C ARG A 279 11.07 7.37 -5.41
N THR A 280 9.97 6.64 -5.64
CA THR A 280 9.21 6.71 -6.90
C THR A 280 8.74 8.14 -7.20
N CYS A 281 8.19 8.84 -6.20
CA CYS A 281 7.74 10.23 -6.33
C CYS A 281 8.89 11.21 -6.60
N LYS A 282 10.04 11.05 -5.92
CA LYS A 282 11.25 11.86 -6.14
C LYS A 282 11.79 11.66 -7.56
N THR A 283 11.93 10.41 -8.00
CA THR A 283 12.35 10.06 -9.37
C THR A 283 11.39 10.64 -10.40
N PHE A 284 10.08 10.53 -10.17
CA PHE A 284 9.10 11.15 -11.04
C PHE A 284 9.31 12.66 -11.19
N ASN A 285 9.41 13.39 -10.08
CA ASN A 285 9.62 14.84 -10.13
C ASN A 285 10.89 15.19 -10.88
N ARG A 286 12.00 14.49 -10.60
CA ARG A 286 13.29 14.67 -11.27
C ARG A 286 13.17 14.52 -12.79
N LEU A 287 12.54 13.43 -13.24
CA LEU A 287 12.37 13.13 -14.66
C LEU A 287 11.46 14.16 -15.36
N VAL A 288 10.44 14.66 -14.67
CA VAL A 288 9.53 15.66 -15.25
C VAL A 288 10.15 17.05 -15.30
N THR A 289 10.93 17.45 -14.28
CA THR A 289 11.56 18.78 -14.26
C THR A 289 12.86 18.84 -15.05
N GLY A 290 13.35 17.71 -15.58
CA GLY A 290 14.64 17.64 -16.28
C GLY A 290 15.85 17.90 -15.38
N LYS A 291 15.66 17.95 -14.06
CA LYS A 291 16.77 18.21 -13.12
C LYS A 291 17.66 17.00 -13.06
N THR A 292 18.94 17.15 -13.36
CA THR A 292 19.92 16.07 -13.19
C THR A 292 20.36 16.01 -11.72
N ALA A 293 20.88 14.85 -11.28
CA ALA A 293 21.26 14.65 -9.86
C ALA A 293 22.36 15.60 -9.34
N ALA A 294 23.04 16.33 -10.24
CA ALA A 294 24.11 17.27 -9.89
C ALA A 294 23.61 18.57 -9.22
N GLU A 295 22.34 18.94 -9.43
CA GLU A 295 21.78 20.21 -8.91
C GLU A 295 21.27 20.12 -7.47
N ASP A 296 21.03 18.92 -6.94
CA ASP A 296 20.52 18.73 -5.57
C ASP A 296 21.62 18.90 -4.50
N SER A 297 22.90 18.91 -4.90
CA SER A 297 24.06 19.06 -4.01
C SER A 297 24.46 20.51 -3.69
N SER A 298 23.87 21.52 -4.35
CA SER A 298 24.30 22.92 -4.21
C SER A 298 23.37 23.81 -3.39
N SER A 299 22.27 23.29 -2.83
CA SER A 299 21.26 24.10 -2.13
C SER A 299 21.20 23.91 -0.60
N SER A 300 22.28 23.51 0.06
CA SER A 300 22.32 23.36 1.53
C SER A 300 23.52 24.01 2.22
N ALA A 301 23.99 25.16 1.72
CA ALA A 301 24.94 26.02 2.43
C ALA A 301 24.20 27.22 3.02
N GLY A 302 23.67 27.05 4.24
CA GLY A 302 23.20 28.12 5.10
C GLY A 302 23.87 27.93 6.46
N ASP A 303 24.88 28.74 6.72
CA ASP A 303 25.77 28.66 7.89
C ASP A 303 25.02 28.93 9.21
N GLY A 304 25.21 28.02 10.15
CA GLY A 304 24.91 28.20 11.56
C GLY A 304 25.79 27.26 12.40
N PRO A 305 26.49 27.72 13.43
CA PRO A 305 27.41 26.89 14.20
C PRO A 305 26.62 26.05 15.21
N GLY A 306 26.05 24.95 14.75
CA GLY A 306 25.50 23.89 15.57
C GLY A 306 26.32 22.63 15.37
N THR A 307 26.96 22.15 16.44
CA THR A 307 27.74 20.91 16.48
C THR A 307 26.98 19.75 15.80
N PRO A 308 27.55 19.12 14.76
CA PRO A 308 26.85 18.04 14.07
C PRO A 308 26.91 16.76 14.91
N SER A 309 25.78 16.37 15.49
CA SER A 309 25.55 14.98 15.84
C SER A 309 25.71 14.15 14.57
N LYS A 310 26.75 13.30 14.54
CA LYS A 310 27.09 12.43 13.41
C LYS A 310 25.82 11.75 12.86
N PRO A 311 25.45 11.94 11.58
CA PRO A 311 24.40 11.14 10.99
C PRO A 311 24.86 9.68 10.99
N ILE A 312 24.06 8.80 11.58
CA ILE A 312 24.27 7.35 11.51
C ILE A 312 24.29 6.98 10.02
N PRO A 313 25.40 6.46 9.46
CA PRO A 313 25.48 6.18 8.04
C PRO A 313 24.55 5.01 7.70
N PHE A 314 23.59 5.26 6.80
CA PHE A 314 22.73 4.24 6.18
C PHE A 314 23.54 3.16 5.41
N ALA A 315 24.85 3.36 5.24
CA ALA A 315 25.81 2.42 4.66
C ALA A 315 25.99 1.12 5.48
N TRP A 316 25.61 1.10 6.76
CA TRP A 316 25.74 -0.11 7.59
C TRP A 316 24.76 -1.24 7.20
N TYR A 317 23.71 -0.96 6.43
CA TYR A 317 22.77 -1.98 5.98
C TYR A 317 23.09 -2.63 4.63
N LEU A 318 24.15 -2.18 3.93
CA LEU A 318 24.47 -2.63 2.56
C LEU A 318 25.88 -3.21 2.40
N LEU A 319 26.71 -3.23 3.44
CA LEU A 319 28.06 -3.79 3.37
C LEU A 319 28.22 -4.89 4.41
N ASN A 320 27.80 -6.10 4.05
CA ASN A 320 28.51 -7.30 4.46
C ASN A 320 28.22 -8.43 3.46
N PHE A 321 29.31 -9.04 3.02
CA PHE A 321 29.46 -10.10 2.01
C PHE A 321 29.47 -9.66 0.53
N GLY A 322 30.66 -9.22 0.11
CA GLY A 322 31.17 -9.60 -1.19
C GLY A 322 31.64 -11.05 -1.14
N HIS A 323 30.98 -11.91 -1.91
CA HIS A 323 31.58 -13.09 -2.52
C HIS A 323 30.94 -13.26 -3.90
N HIS A 324 31.80 -13.53 -4.87
CA HIS A 324 31.54 -13.58 -6.30
C HIS A 324 30.27 -14.32 -6.72
N LEU A 325 29.44 -13.68 -7.54
CA LEU A 325 28.60 -14.35 -8.53
C LEU A 325 28.87 -13.69 -9.89
N PRO A 326 29.23 -14.46 -10.94
CA PRO A 326 29.61 -13.91 -12.22
C PRO A 326 28.40 -13.36 -12.98
N SER A 327 28.63 -12.27 -13.71
CA SER A 327 27.71 -11.69 -14.67
C SER A 327 27.33 -12.73 -15.73
N CYS A 328 26.04 -13.00 -15.90
CA CYS A 328 25.56 -13.67 -17.11
C CYS A 328 25.38 -12.62 -18.21
N GLU A 329 26.24 -12.74 -19.20
CA GLU A 329 26.22 -12.02 -20.48
C GLU A 329 24.90 -12.29 -21.24
N LEU A 330 24.39 -11.22 -21.84
CA LEU A 330 23.35 -11.24 -22.85
C LEU A 330 23.92 -11.81 -24.14
N TRP A 331 23.24 -12.79 -24.74
CA TRP A 331 23.38 -13.11 -26.17
C TRP A 331 22.03 -12.95 -26.89
N PRO A 332 22.00 -12.33 -28.09
CA PRO A 332 20.78 -12.04 -28.83
C PRO A 332 20.44 -13.15 -29.85
N GLY A 333 19.17 -13.52 -29.94
CA GLY A 333 18.67 -14.50 -30.91
C GLY A 333 17.45 -13.99 -31.65
N HIS A 334 17.64 -13.72 -32.94
CA HIS A 334 16.64 -13.35 -33.95
C HIS A 334 15.50 -14.38 -34.09
N VAL A 335 14.27 -13.91 -34.35
CA VAL A 335 13.35 -14.55 -35.30
C VAL A 335 12.62 -13.47 -36.10
N ARG A 336 12.76 -13.50 -37.43
CA ARG A 336 11.98 -12.74 -38.42
C ARG A 336 10.88 -13.64 -39.00
N GLY A 337 9.75 -13.00 -39.31
CA GLY A 337 8.81 -13.33 -40.40
C GLY A 337 7.75 -14.40 -40.10
N TRP A 338 6.56 -14.42 -40.71
CA TRP A 338 5.92 -13.65 -41.78
C TRP A 338 4.40 -14.00 -41.70
N CYS A 339 3.49 -13.07 -42.04
CA CYS A 339 2.38 -13.27 -43.01
C CYS A 339 1.28 -12.18 -42.93
N LYS A 340 1.29 -11.36 -44.00
CA LYS A 340 0.22 -10.78 -44.85
C LYS A 340 -1.19 -10.49 -44.32
N ALA A 341 -1.62 -9.28 -44.72
CA ALA A 341 -2.95 -8.70 -44.67
C ALA A 341 -3.89 -9.16 -45.82
N SER A 342 -5.20 -9.00 -45.61
CA SER A 342 -6.19 -8.61 -46.64
C SER A 342 -7.49 -8.09 -45.97
N THR A 343 -8.05 -7.02 -46.54
CA THR A 343 -9.31 -6.28 -46.23
C THR A 343 -10.33 -6.51 -47.37
N PRO A 344 -11.55 -5.88 -47.45
CA PRO A 344 -12.50 -5.33 -46.46
C PRO A 344 -13.97 -5.79 -46.71
N GLY A 345 -14.92 -5.40 -45.83
CA GLY A 345 -16.36 -5.44 -46.13
C GLY A 345 -17.28 -4.94 -45.01
N HIS A 346 -18.02 -3.85 -45.25
CA HIS A 346 -18.97 -3.21 -44.33
C HIS A 346 -20.31 -3.96 -44.20
N LYS A 347 -20.92 -3.92 -43.00
CA LYS A 347 -22.36 -3.66 -42.79
C LYS A 347 -22.64 -3.22 -41.35
N VAL A 348 -23.29 -2.08 -41.22
CA VAL A 348 -23.76 -1.46 -39.97
C VAL A 348 -25.07 -2.13 -39.54
N ARG A 349 -25.18 -2.52 -38.27
CA ARG A 349 -26.46 -2.81 -37.59
C ARG A 349 -26.41 -2.24 -36.18
N VAL A 350 -27.42 -1.43 -35.86
CA VAL A 350 -27.62 -0.78 -34.56
C VAL A 350 -28.56 -1.65 -33.72
N HIS A 351 -28.16 -1.99 -32.49
CA HIS A 351 -29.02 -2.57 -31.45
C HIS A 351 -28.55 -2.10 -30.04
N PRO A 352 -29.44 -2.12 -29.02
CA PRO A 352 -29.45 -1.23 -27.85
C PRO A 352 -28.54 -1.74 -26.69
N PRO A 353 -28.39 -0.99 -25.57
CA PRO A 353 -27.21 -1.11 -24.72
C PRO A 353 -27.25 -2.36 -23.84
N SER A 354 -26.14 -3.08 -23.84
CA SER A 354 -25.82 -4.22 -22.96
C SER A 354 -24.80 -3.78 -21.89
N PRO A 355 -24.82 -4.37 -20.68
CA PRO A 355 -24.11 -3.82 -19.53
C PRO A 355 -22.60 -4.13 -19.55
N PHE A 356 -21.87 -3.28 -18.84
CA PHE A 356 -20.42 -3.29 -18.63
C PHE A 356 -19.78 -4.69 -18.53
N HIS A 357 -18.96 -5.03 -19.53
CA HIS A 357 -17.88 -6.02 -19.37
C HIS A 357 -16.59 -5.33 -18.91
N PRO A 358 -15.81 -5.94 -18.00
CA PRO A 358 -14.53 -5.42 -17.57
C PRO A 358 -13.50 -5.58 -18.69
N LEU A 359 -12.85 -4.47 -19.05
CA LEU A 359 -11.72 -4.44 -19.98
C LEU A 359 -10.63 -5.42 -19.51
N GLY A 360 -10.30 -6.36 -20.40
CA GLY A 360 -9.20 -7.30 -20.23
C GLY A 360 -7.89 -6.56 -19.92
N SER A 361 -7.35 -6.81 -18.74
CA SER A 361 -5.99 -6.43 -18.41
C SER A 361 -5.03 -7.35 -19.18
N PRO A 362 -3.97 -6.83 -19.83
CA PRO A 362 -2.96 -7.68 -20.44
C PRO A 362 -2.27 -8.49 -19.34
N LEU A 363 -2.05 -9.79 -19.63
CA LEU A 363 -1.27 -10.71 -18.80
C LEU A 363 0.05 -10.06 -18.39
N VAL A 364 0.14 -9.68 -17.11
CA VAL A 364 1.38 -9.20 -16.51
C VAL A 364 2.36 -10.38 -16.48
N PRO A 365 3.60 -10.24 -17.00
CA PRO A 365 4.58 -11.32 -16.96
C PRO A 365 4.78 -11.77 -15.51
N ALA A 366 4.91 -13.08 -15.30
CA ALA A 366 5.14 -13.67 -13.98
C ALA A 366 6.32 -12.98 -13.31
N GLY A 367 6.05 -12.24 -12.23
CA GLY A 367 7.09 -11.71 -11.36
C GLY A 367 7.79 -12.85 -10.61
N PRO A 368 8.98 -12.60 -10.04
CA PRO A 368 9.70 -13.58 -9.24
C PRO A 368 8.84 -14.01 -8.04
N TRP A 369 8.72 -15.32 -7.83
CA TRP A 369 8.07 -15.95 -6.66
C TRP A 369 9.11 -16.65 -5.80
N MET A 370 8.78 -16.88 -4.53
CA MET A 370 9.71 -17.32 -3.50
C MET A 370 9.16 -18.52 -2.74
N ILE A 371 10.00 -19.56 -2.56
CA ILE A 371 9.77 -20.72 -1.69
C ILE A 371 10.70 -20.61 -0.47
N ILE A 372 10.19 -20.90 0.73
CA ILE A 372 10.89 -20.79 2.02
C ILE A 372 10.76 -22.13 2.79
N THR A 373 11.87 -22.77 3.25
CA THR A 373 11.92 -24.08 4.02
C THR A 373 12.89 -24.06 5.24
N PRO A 374 12.79 -24.85 6.35
CA PRO A 374 13.65 -24.75 7.59
C PRO A 374 15.01 -25.52 7.59
N LEU A 375 15.99 -25.15 8.47
CA LEU A 375 17.44 -25.50 8.50
C LEU A 375 17.89 -26.47 9.64
N GLU A 376 18.87 -27.34 9.34
CA GLU A 376 19.97 -27.77 10.25
C GLU A 376 21.34 -27.90 9.52
N LEU A 377 22.44 -27.93 10.28
CA LEU A 377 23.84 -27.65 9.89
C LEU A 377 24.71 -28.91 9.61
N TRP A 378 25.59 -28.77 8.60
CA TRP A 378 26.94 -29.39 8.45
C TRP A 378 27.11 -30.74 7.67
N PRO A 379 28.33 -31.09 7.15
CA PRO A 379 28.70 -30.82 5.75
C PRO A 379 29.26 -32.03 4.98
N GLY A 380 29.36 -31.92 3.65
CA GLY A 380 30.36 -32.65 2.88
C GLY A 380 29.93 -33.12 1.48
N HIS A 381 30.68 -32.65 0.47
CA HIS A 381 31.08 -33.35 -0.77
C HIS A 381 30.08 -34.29 -1.47
N VAL A 382 29.82 -34.06 -2.76
CA VAL A 382 30.48 -34.76 -3.89
C VAL A 382 29.89 -34.27 -5.23
N ARG A 383 30.77 -34.31 -6.24
CA ARG A 383 30.73 -33.83 -7.61
C ARG A 383 29.72 -34.56 -8.50
N GLY A 384 29.15 -33.82 -9.45
CA GLY A 384 29.01 -34.18 -10.86
C GLY A 384 28.03 -35.30 -11.23
N TRP A 385 27.31 -35.11 -12.35
CA TRP A 385 27.45 -35.91 -13.57
C TRP A 385 26.43 -35.40 -14.61
N CYS A 386 26.95 -34.98 -15.76
CA CYS A 386 26.19 -34.81 -16.98
C CYS A 386 26.01 -36.17 -17.67
N ARG A 387 24.81 -36.46 -18.17
CA ARG A 387 24.56 -37.15 -19.46
C ARG A 387 23.05 -37.26 -19.70
N ALA A 388 22.58 -36.58 -20.74
CA ALA A 388 21.56 -37.09 -21.66
C ALA A 388 22.33 -37.72 -22.85
N PRO A 389 21.75 -38.53 -23.78
CA PRO A 389 20.46 -38.19 -24.41
C PRO A 389 19.54 -39.34 -24.92
N THR A 390 18.34 -38.90 -25.34
CA THR A 390 17.60 -39.29 -26.57
C THR A 390 16.50 -40.39 -26.54
N PRO A 391 15.53 -40.39 -27.49
CA PRO A 391 14.12 -40.17 -27.16
C PRO A 391 13.14 -41.22 -27.74
N GLY A 392 11.86 -41.01 -27.45
CA GLY A 392 10.78 -41.35 -28.39
C GLY A 392 9.86 -42.47 -27.94
N PHE A 393 8.63 -42.12 -27.56
CA PHE A 393 7.45 -42.96 -27.78
C PHE A 393 6.22 -42.07 -27.96
N LYS A 394 5.49 -42.31 -29.06
CA LYS A 394 4.15 -41.80 -29.36
C LYS A 394 3.17 -42.97 -29.28
N VAL A 395 1.87 -42.64 -29.39
CA VAL A 395 0.69 -43.53 -29.52
C VAL A 395 0.07 -43.82 -28.14
N ARG A 396 -1.22 -43.64 -27.82
CA ARG A 396 -2.49 -43.64 -28.57
C ARG A 396 -3.57 -42.88 -27.78
N ALA A 397 -4.59 -42.38 -28.49
CA ALA A 397 -5.85 -41.89 -27.93
C ALA A 397 -6.91 -43.02 -27.84
N CYS A 398 -7.80 -42.96 -26.85
CA CYS A 398 -9.13 -43.58 -26.82
C CYS A 398 -9.99 -42.97 -25.69
N PRO A 399 -11.33 -43.13 -25.66
CA PRO A 399 -12.24 -42.01 -25.86
C PRO A 399 -13.20 -41.73 -24.67
N GLN A 400 -13.81 -40.55 -24.77
CA GLN A 400 -15.14 -40.13 -24.31
C GLN A 400 -15.86 -41.00 -23.26
N ALA A 401 -16.04 -40.43 -22.06
CA ALA A 401 -17.11 -40.79 -21.15
C ALA A 401 -18.16 -39.65 -21.15
N GLY A 402 -19.41 -40.01 -21.44
CA GLY A 402 -20.55 -39.09 -21.48
C GLY A 402 -21.00 -38.59 -20.09
N PRO A 403 -21.93 -37.62 -20.04
CA PRO A 403 -22.36 -37.00 -18.80
C PRO A 403 -23.50 -37.79 -18.12
N PRO A 404 -23.57 -37.83 -16.77
CA PRO A 404 -24.76 -38.25 -16.06
C PRO A 404 -25.75 -37.08 -15.82
N PRO A 405 -27.01 -37.37 -15.43
CA PRO A 405 -28.17 -36.57 -15.77
C PRO A 405 -28.54 -35.48 -14.75
N VAL A 406 -29.37 -34.56 -15.27
CA VAL A 406 -30.13 -33.52 -14.56
C VAL A 406 -31.12 -34.15 -13.57
N GLN A 407 -31.13 -33.66 -12.32
CA GLN A 407 -32.28 -33.79 -11.42
C GLN A 407 -32.73 -32.39 -10.99
N THR A 408 -33.95 -32.08 -11.39
CA THR A 408 -34.79 -30.98 -10.92
C THR A 408 -35.76 -31.50 -9.87
N PHE A 409 -35.77 -30.89 -8.69
CA PHE A 409 -36.89 -30.80 -7.73
C PHE A 409 -36.59 -29.49 -6.98
N GLY A 410 -37.43 -28.46 -6.90
CA GLY A 410 -38.88 -28.46 -6.66
C GLY A 410 -39.08 -27.76 -5.32
N SER A 411 -39.30 -26.44 -5.34
CA SER A 411 -39.89 -25.71 -4.19
C SER A 411 -41.38 -26.09 -4.04
N PRO A 412 -41.94 -25.98 -2.83
CA PRO A 412 -42.90 -24.89 -2.59
C PRO A 412 -42.72 -24.20 -1.21
N VAL A 413 -42.87 -22.86 -1.12
CA VAL A 413 -44.07 -22.07 -0.71
C VAL A 413 -44.64 -22.57 0.63
N THR A 414 -44.74 -21.81 1.74
CA THR A 414 -45.62 -20.65 2.08
C THR A 414 -45.27 -20.22 3.53
N SER A 415 -45.04 -18.94 3.89
CA SER A 415 -46.00 -17.87 4.25
C SER A 415 -45.93 -17.49 5.74
N GLY A 416 -46.03 -16.18 6.04
CA GLY A 416 -46.44 -15.63 7.34
C GLY A 416 -45.44 -14.62 7.91
N LEU A 417 -45.57 -13.31 7.61
CA LEU A 417 -46.41 -12.28 8.26
C LEU A 417 -45.94 -11.83 9.65
N GLY A 418 -45.72 -10.52 9.80
CA GLY A 418 -45.62 -9.78 11.07
C GLY A 418 -44.45 -8.77 11.08
N ARG A 419 -44.59 -7.57 10.51
CA ARG A 419 -45.02 -6.29 11.14
C ARG A 419 -44.11 -5.75 12.28
N ASN A 420 -43.69 -4.50 12.06
CA ASN A 420 -43.49 -3.37 12.98
C ASN A 420 -42.21 -3.24 13.85
N THR A 421 -41.37 -2.30 13.40
CA THR A 421 -40.61 -1.18 14.03
C THR A 421 -40.98 -0.73 15.48
N PRO A 422 -40.26 0.24 16.14
CA PRO A 422 -38.97 0.14 16.86
C PRO A 422 -38.95 0.87 18.26
N TRP A 423 -37.76 0.90 18.91
CA TRP A 423 -37.26 1.82 19.96
C TRP A 423 -37.39 1.48 21.47
N GLU A 424 -36.34 1.96 22.18
CA GLU A 424 -36.12 2.20 23.62
C GLU A 424 -35.59 1.05 24.52
N LEU A 425 -34.27 1.04 24.75
CA LEU A 425 -33.61 1.47 26.00
C LEU A 425 -32.09 1.65 25.82
#